data_AF-A0AAU3GJ76-F1
#
_entry.id   AF-A0AAU3GJ76-F1
#
_cell.length_a   1.000
_cell.length_b   1.000
_cell.length_c   1.000
_cell.angle_alpha   90.00
_cell.angle_beta   90.00
_cell.angle_gamma   90.00
#
_symmetry.space_group_name_H-M   'P 1'
#
loop_
_entity.id
_entity.type
_entity.pdbx_description
1 polymer ?
#
loop_
_entity_poly.entity_id
_entity_poly.type
_entity_poly.pdbx_seq_one_letter_code
_entity_poly.pdbx_strand_id
1 'polypeptide(L)'
;MELNKQVAGGIAEEYLARWRRVALYDELALMEQNGDKDYENVIGEDGQEYKVLFYALPGADGALRMVVAVNHRRLRSAVAPLTREAIIRSDGSYVE
;
A
#
# COMPACT_ATOMS: atom_id res chain seq x y z
N MET A 1 -21.65 -0.34 -5.65
CA MET A 1 -21.41 0.17 -4.30
C MET A 1 -20.08 0.90 -4.35
N GLU A 2 -20.06 2.15 -3.92
CA GLU A 2 -18.83 2.95 -3.86
C GLU A 2 -17.88 2.40 -2.79
N LEU A 3 -16.58 2.68 -2.89
CA LEU A 3 -15.61 2.36 -1.84
C LEU A 3 -15.90 3.23 -0.61
N ASN A 4 -16.06 2.62 0.56
CA ASN A 4 -16.13 3.37 1.80
C ASN A 4 -14.75 3.97 2.11
N LYS A 5 -14.56 5.24 1.74
CA LYS A 5 -13.25 5.91 1.80
C LYS A 5 -12.72 6.05 3.23
N GLN A 6 -13.61 6.12 4.24
CA GLN A 6 -13.21 6.20 5.63
C GLN A 6 -12.59 4.87 6.09
N VAL A 7 -13.29 3.76 5.89
CA VAL A 7 -12.81 2.43 6.27
C VAL A 7 -11.59 2.04 5.45
N ALA A 8 -11.62 2.23 4.13
CA ALA A 8 -10.47 1.96 3.27
C ALA A 8 -9.25 2.84 3.62
N GLY A 9 -9.48 4.09 4.02
CA GLY A 9 -8.44 5.00 4.50
C GLY A 9 -7.77 4.50 5.77
N GLY A 10 -8.56 4.10 6.77
CA GLY A 10 -8.05 3.53 8.02
C GLY A 10 -7.23 2.27 7.78
N ILE A 11 -7.73 1.35 6.95
CA ILE A 11 -6.98 0.13 6.55
C ILE A 11 -5.67 0.52 5.87
N ALA A 12 -5.69 1.44 4.90
CA ALA A 12 -4.49 1.84 4.19
C ALA A 12 -3.43 2.47 5.11
N GLU A 13 -3.85 3.28 6.06
CA GLU A 13 -2.97 3.92 7.05
C GLU A 13 -2.37 2.91 8.04
N GLU A 14 -3.18 1.97 8.55
CA GLU A 14 -2.71 0.90 9.43
C GLU A 14 -1.67 0.03 8.73
N TYR A 15 -1.95 -0.42 7.51
CA TYR A 15 -1.03 -1.24 6.72
C TYR A 15 0.24 -0.48 6.37
N LEU A 16 0.15 0.79 5.99
CA LEU A 16 1.33 1.59 5.72
C LEU A 16 2.18 1.75 6.98
N ALA A 17 1.57 2.01 8.14
CA ALA A 17 2.28 2.11 9.42
C ALA A 17 2.95 0.78 9.82
N ARG A 18 2.31 -0.35 9.54
CA ARG A 18 2.90 -1.68 9.75
C ARG A 18 4.13 -1.87 8.87
N TRP A 19 4.03 -1.60 7.57
CA TRP A 19 5.14 -1.74 6.64
C TRP A 19 6.28 -0.76 6.95
N ARG A 20 5.99 0.47 7.41
CA ARG A 20 7.01 1.43 7.85
C ARG A 20 7.89 0.91 8.99
N ARG A 21 7.43 -0.08 9.76
CA ARG A 21 8.20 -0.65 10.89
C ARG A 21 9.09 -1.81 10.49
N VAL A 22 8.78 -2.48 9.38
CA VAL A 22 9.40 -3.77 9.03
C VAL A 22 10.04 -3.81 7.65
N ALA A 23 9.65 -2.91 6.74
CA ALA A 23 10.16 -2.92 5.38
C ALA A 23 11.62 -2.46 5.32
N LEU A 24 12.46 -3.24 4.66
CA LEU A 24 13.84 -2.88 4.36
C LEU A 24 13.95 -2.34 2.93
N TYR A 25 14.81 -1.34 2.73
CA TYR A 25 14.99 -0.73 1.42
C TYR A 25 15.36 -1.75 0.34
N ASP A 26 16.31 -2.65 0.62
CA ASP A 26 16.79 -3.64 -0.35
C ASP A 26 15.68 -4.61 -0.78
N GLU A 27 14.80 -5.01 0.14
CA GLU A 27 13.65 -5.86 -0.16
C GLU A 27 12.63 -5.14 -1.04
N LEU A 28 12.37 -3.86 -0.76
CA LEU A 28 11.50 -3.02 -1.57
C LEU A 28 12.09 -2.75 -2.97
N ALA A 29 13.41 -2.62 -3.07
CA ALA A 29 14.09 -2.45 -4.36
C ALA A 29 13.94 -3.70 -5.22
N LEU A 30 14.08 -4.89 -4.63
CA LEU A 30 13.84 -6.16 -5.32
C LEU A 30 12.37 -6.29 -5.74
N MET A 31 11.44 -5.94 -4.86
CA MET A 31 10.00 -5.94 -5.17
C MET A 31 9.67 -5.01 -6.35
N GLU A 32 10.23 -3.80 -6.36
CA GLU A 32 10.07 -2.83 -7.46
C GLU A 32 10.63 -3.40 -8.78
N GLN A 33 11.86 -3.90 -8.74
CA GLN A 33 12.55 -4.44 -9.91
C GLN A 33 11.79 -5.60 -10.56
N ASN A 34 11.20 -6.47 -9.74
CA ASN A 34 10.43 -7.62 -10.21
C ASN A 34 8.99 -7.27 -10.58
N GLY A 35 8.51 -6.08 -10.20
CA GLY A 35 7.09 -5.72 -10.30
C GLY A 35 6.19 -6.53 -9.36
N ASP A 36 6.77 -7.05 -8.27
CA ASP A 36 6.09 -7.88 -7.29
C ASP A 36 5.09 -7.05 -6.47
N LYS A 37 4.06 -7.73 -5.98
CA LYS A 37 3.01 -7.12 -5.14
C LYS A 37 2.56 -8.11 -4.09
N ASP A 38 2.54 -7.67 -2.85
CA ASP A 38 1.89 -8.38 -1.77
C ASP A 38 0.41 -8.01 -1.70
N TYR A 39 -0.42 -8.95 -1.26
CA TYR A 39 -1.84 -8.69 -1.10
C TYR A 39 -2.43 -9.44 0.08
N GLU A 40 -3.47 -8.84 0.65
CA GLU A 40 -4.25 -9.43 1.73
C GLU A 40 -5.73 -9.09 1.54
N ASN A 41 -6.62 -10.01 1.95
CA ASN A 41 -8.06 -9.73 1.99
C ASN A 41 -8.45 -9.53 3.45
N VAL A 42 -9.16 -8.44 3.74
CA VAL A 42 -9.56 -8.06 5.10
C VAL A 42 -11.06 -7.76 5.17
N ILE A 43 -11.63 -7.89 6.35
CA ILE A 43 -13.00 -7.44 6.63
C ILE A 43 -12.89 -6.08 7.32
N GLY A 44 -13.46 -5.04 6.72
CA GLY A 44 -13.52 -3.72 7.33
C GLY A 44 -14.54 -3.66 8.47
N GLU A 45 -14.46 -2.60 9.27
CA GLU A 45 -15.39 -2.38 10.40
C GLU A 45 -16.85 -2.21 9.94
N ASP A 46 -17.07 -1.89 8.67
CA ASP A 46 -18.39 -1.85 8.02
C ASP A 46 -18.90 -3.23 7.55
N GLY A 47 -18.16 -4.30 7.88
CA GLY A 47 -18.47 -5.67 7.52
C GLY A 47 -18.22 -6.01 6.05
N GLN A 48 -17.62 -5.11 5.27
CA GLN A 48 -17.32 -5.33 3.84
C GLN A 48 -15.93 -5.95 3.64
N GLU A 49 -15.76 -6.68 2.54
CA GLU A 49 -14.46 -7.29 2.19
C GLU A 49 -13.62 -6.34 1.32
N TYR A 50 -12.42 -6.05 1.80
CA TYR A 50 -11.42 -5.23 1.11
C TYR A 50 -10.25 -6.08 0.64
N LYS A 51 -9.66 -5.69 -0.48
CA LYS A 51 -8.36 -6.17 -0.93
C LYS A 51 -7.33 -5.07 -0.71
N VAL A 52 -6.31 -5.38 0.05
CA VAL A 52 -5.14 -4.54 0.28
C VAL A 52 -4.02 -5.02 -0.63
N LEU A 53 -3.37 -4.10 -1.32
CA LEU A 53 -2.17 -4.33 -2.11
C LEU A 53 -1.02 -3.52 -1.50
N PHE A 54 0.15 -4.14 -1.45
CA PHE A 54 1.39 -3.51 -1.07
C PHE A 54 2.41 -3.69 -2.19
N TYR A 55 3.05 -2.60 -2.61
CA TYR A 55 4.06 -2.63 -3.66
C TYR A 55 4.98 -1.41 -3.58
N ALA A 56 6.15 -1.53 -4.21
CA ALA A 56 7.11 -0.44 -4.35
C ALA A 56 7.09 0.14 -5.76
N LEU A 57 7.35 1.44 -5.87
CA LEU A 57 7.55 2.16 -7.12
C LEU A 57 8.82 3.02 -7.03
N PRO A 58 9.46 3.35 -8.16
CA PRO A 58 10.59 4.26 -8.16
C PRO A 58 10.16 5.66 -7.68
N GLY A 59 10.97 6.26 -6.80
CA GLY A 59 10.87 7.64 -6.34
C GLY A 59 11.98 8.52 -6.92
N ALA A 60 12.04 9.78 -6.46
CA ALA A 60 13.12 10.69 -6.82
C ALA A 60 14.42 10.33 -6.07
N ASP A 61 15.57 10.66 -6.67
CA ASP A 61 16.90 10.54 -6.05
C ASP A 61 17.25 9.13 -5.53
N GLY A 62 16.75 8.10 -6.21
CA GLY A 62 16.95 6.70 -5.79
C GLY A 62 16.19 6.32 -4.53
N ALA A 63 15.21 7.12 -4.09
CA ALA A 63 14.26 6.69 -3.08
C ALA A 63 13.21 5.75 -3.69
N LEU A 64 12.53 4.99 -2.83
CA LEU A 64 11.40 4.15 -3.22
C LEU A 64 10.11 4.70 -2.61
N ARG A 65 9.03 4.63 -3.39
CA ARG A 65 7.67 4.90 -2.94
C ARG A 65 7.03 3.58 -2.55
N MET A 66 6.81 3.42 -1.26
CA MET A 66 6.07 2.32 -0.68
C MET A 66 4.58 2.65 -0.74
N VAL A 67 3.78 1.86 -1.45
CA VAL A 67 2.38 2.14 -1.72
C VAL A 67 1.49 1.05 -1.15
N VAL A 68 0.49 1.47 -0.37
CA VAL A 68 -0.63 0.64 0.05
C VAL A 68 -1.87 1.08 -0.71
N ALA A 69 -2.49 0.17 -1.45
CA ALA A 69 -3.72 0.42 -2.20
C ALA A 69 -4.85 -0.48 -1.70
N VAL A 70 -5.99 0.12 -1.36
CA VAL A 70 -7.17 -0.58 -0.82
C VAL A 70 -8.33 -0.44 -1.80
N ASN A 71 -8.92 -1.56 -2.18
CA ASN A 71 -10.11 -1.62 -3.02
C ASN A 71 -11.13 -2.61 -2.46
N HIS A 72 -12.34 -2.63 -3.01
CA HIS A 72 -13.27 -3.73 -2.79
C HIS A 72 -12.66 -5.04 -3.28
N ARG A 73 -12.82 -6.12 -2.51
CA ARG A 73 -12.32 -7.45 -2.92
C ARG A 73 -12.91 -7.87 -4.26
N ARG A 74 -14.21 -7.65 -4.45
CA ARG A 74 -14.90 -7.89 -5.73
C ARG A 74 -14.61 -6.71 -6.66
N LEU A 75 -13.44 -6.75 -7.29
CA LEU A 75 -12.99 -5.81 -8.32
C LEU A 75 -14.13 -5.48 -9.28
N ARG A 76 -14.65 -4.25 -9.20
CA ARG A 76 -15.35 -3.61 -10.31
C ARG A 76 -14.35 -2.68 -10.96
N SER A 77 -13.97 -2.94 -12.21
CA SER A 77 -12.88 -2.28 -12.94
C SER A 77 -12.96 -0.75 -13.06
N ALA A 78 -14.02 -0.12 -12.57
CA ALA A 78 -14.24 1.34 -12.65
C ALA A 78 -13.92 2.10 -11.35
N VAL A 79 -13.62 1.43 -10.23
CA VAL A 79 -13.34 2.11 -8.97
C VAL A 79 -11.83 2.16 -8.73
N ALA A 80 -11.27 3.38 -8.79
CA ALA A 80 -9.90 3.62 -8.40
C ALA A 80 -9.68 3.22 -6.93
N PRO A 81 -8.61 2.50 -6.61
CA PRO A 81 -8.30 2.16 -5.22
C PRO A 81 -8.00 3.43 -4.42
N LEU A 82 -8.26 3.38 -3.12
CA LEU A 82 -7.72 4.38 -2.20
C LEU A 82 -6.26 4.04 -1.92
N THR A 83 -5.36 5.01 -2.04
CA THR A 83 -3.93 4.81 -1.80
C THR A 83 -3.41 5.62 -0.62
N ARG A 84 -2.39 5.06 0.04
CA ARG A 84 -1.50 5.72 1.00
C ARG A 84 -0.08 5.33 0.66
N GLU A 85 0.85 6.25 0.82
CA GLU A 85 2.24 6.02 0.48
C GLU A 85 3.20 6.67 1.46
N ALA A 86 4.41 6.12 1.52
CA ALA A 86 5.54 6.70 2.19
C ALA A 86 6.77 6.58 1.28
N ILE A 87 7.71 7.52 1.41
CA ILE A 87 8.96 7.48 0.67
C ILE A 87 10.05 7.00 1.61
N ILE A 88 10.82 5.99 1.19
CA ILE A 88 11.97 5.45 1.92
C ILE A 88 13.24 5.68 1.10
N ARG A 89 14.31 6.15 1.76
CA ARG A 89 15.63 6.31 1.16
C ARG A 89 16.48 5.04 1.36
N SER A 90 17.58 4.94 0.63
CA SER A 90 18.52 3.80 0.73
C SER A 90 19.17 3.63 2.10
N ASP A 91 19.21 4.68 2.91
CA ASP A 91 19.65 4.63 4.31
C ASP A 91 18.57 4.12 5.28
N GLY A 92 17.38 3.76 4.77
CA GLY A 92 16.24 3.29 5.55
C GLY A 92 15.41 4.42 6.19
N SER A 93 15.78 5.69 6.02
CA SER A 93 15.00 6.82 6.53
C SER A 93 13.73 7.05 5.70
N TYR A 94 12.66 7.47 6.37
CA TYR A 94 11.43 7.89 5.72
C TYR A 94 11.41 9.41 5.51
N VAL A 95 10.82 9.85 4.41
CA VAL A 95 10.47 11.26 4.18
C VAL A 95 9.13 11.54 4.85
N GLU A 96 9.05 12.65 5.60
CA GLU A 96 7.78 13.20 6.13
C GLU A 96 7.10 14.12 5.11
#